data_AF-A0A6G4UBT4-F1
#
_entry.id   AF-A0A6G4UBT4-F1
#
_cell.length_a   1.000
_cell.length_b   1.000
_cell.length_c   1.000
_cell.angle_alpha   90.00
_cell.angle_beta   90.00
_cell.angle_gamma   90.00
#
_symmetry.space_group_name_H-M   'P 1'
#
loop_
_entity.id
_entity.type
_entity.pdbx_description
1 polymer ?
#
loop_
_entity_poly.entity_id
_entity_poly.type
_entity_poly.pdbx_seq_one_letter_code
_entity_poly.pdbx_strand_id
1 'polypeptide(L)'
;MTSMTNPRPYATVALLIAAAGIPIQIAGGADYPTVPPGLFILLAAAGLYAVRTRWAPVVAFAATVMIAIGGIVAPELREQLAAPSDAAVFAGSALQTAALLAGLAYGAAAVRQSLRGRERAAAH
;
A
#
# COMPACT_ATOMS: atom_id res chain seq x y z
N MET A 1 -9.08 -3.59 29.10
CA MET A 1 -7.95 -3.99 28.22
C MET A 1 -8.46 -3.99 26.79
N THR A 2 -8.27 -2.91 26.03
CA THR A 2 -8.48 -2.96 24.58
C THR A 2 -7.37 -3.82 23.99
N SER A 3 -7.72 -4.95 23.39
CA SER A 3 -6.77 -5.72 22.60
C SER A 3 -6.23 -4.76 21.53
N MET A 4 -4.97 -4.32 21.66
CA MET A 4 -4.35 -3.48 20.64
C MET A 4 -4.06 -4.37 19.44
N THR A 5 -5.03 -4.46 18.54
CA THR A 5 -4.90 -5.21 17.30
C THR A 5 -3.63 -4.73 16.59
N ASN A 6 -2.68 -5.65 16.36
CA ASN A 6 -1.45 -5.35 15.64
C ASN A 6 -1.82 -4.85 14.23
N PRO A 7 -1.45 -3.62 13.83
CA PRO A 7 -1.85 -3.04 12.55
C PRO A 7 -1.05 -3.59 11.36
N ARG A 8 0.08 -4.27 11.60
CA ARG A 8 0.99 -4.72 10.54
C ARG A 8 0.35 -5.71 9.55
N PRO A 9 -0.37 -6.76 9.99
CA PRO A 9 -1.03 -7.69 9.06
C PRO A 9 -2.07 -7.00 8.16
N TYR A 10 -2.81 -6.02 8.70
CA TYR A 10 -3.79 -5.26 7.92
C TYR A 10 -3.12 -4.38 6.86
N ALA A 11 -2.00 -3.73 7.21
CA ALA A 11 -1.19 -3.00 6.23
C ALA A 11 -0.67 -3.95 5.14
N THR A 12 -0.15 -5.12 5.51
CA THR A 12 0.31 -6.14 4.54
C THR A 12 -0.82 -6.56 3.60
N VAL A 13 -1.98 -6.97 4.14
CA VAL A 13 -3.11 -7.43 3.33
C VAL A 13 -3.62 -6.32 2.41
N ALA A 14 -3.75 -5.09 2.92
CA ALA A 14 -4.16 -3.95 2.13
C ALA A 14 -3.21 -3.69 0.94
N LEU A 15 -1.89 -3.79 1.16
CA LEU A 15 -0.92 -3.61 0.08
C LEU A 15 -0.91 -4.75 -0.94
N LEU A 16 -1.20 -5.99 -0.50
CA LEU A 16 -1.37 -7.12 -1.42
C LEU A 16 -2.63 -6.95 -2.27
N ILE A 17 -3.74 -6.47 -1.70
CA ILE A 17 -4.96 -6.14 -2.45
C ILE A 17 -4.67 -5.00 -3.42
N ALA A 18 -3.94 -3.97 -2.99
CA ALA A 18 -3.53 -2.88 -3.87
C ALA A 18 -2.67 -3.40 -5.05
N ALA A 19 -1.73 -4.31 -4.77
CA ALA A 19 -0.91 -4.95 -5.79
C ALA A 19 -1.75 -5.75 -6.79
N ALA A 20 -2.78 -6.45 -6.34
CA ALA A 20 -3.68 -7.22 -7.21
C ALA A 20 -4.50 -6.35 -8.17
N GLY A 21 -4.72 -5.06 -7.83
CA GLY A 21 -5.39 -4.12 -8.74
C GLY A 21 -4.62 -3.88 -10.05
N ILE A 22 -3.28 -3.98 -10.04
CA ILE A 22 -2.45 -3.74 -11.23
C ILE A 22 -2.60 -4.86 -12.28
N PRO A 23 -2.49 -6.16 -11.94
CA PRO A 23 -2.83 -7.24 -12.88
C PRO A 23 -4.25 -7.15 -13.44
N ILE A 24 -5.22 -6.71 -12.65
CA ILE A 24 -6.61 -6.50 -13.12
C ILE A 24 -6.65 -5.40 -14.18
N GLN A 25 -5.98 -4.26 -13.96
CA GLN A 25 -5.86 -3.19 -14.95
C GLN A 25 -5.19 -3.68 -16.25
N ILE A 26 -4.08 -4.42 -16.13
CA ILE A 26 -3.35 -4.97 -17.30
C ILE A 26 -4.23 -5.94 -18.08
N ALA A 27 -4.94 -6.84 -17.40
CA ALA A 27 -5.90 -7.74 -18.03
C ALA A 27 -7.07 -6.99 -18.69
N GLY A 28 -7.41 -5.80 -18.19
CA GLY A 28 -8.37 -4.87 -18.77
C GLY A 28 -7.83 -4.04 -19.94
N GLY A 29 -6.55 -4.17 -20.31
CA GLY A 29 -5.93 -3.45 -21.42
C GLY A 29 -5.26 -2.12 -21.05
N ALA A 30 -5.06 -1.84 -19.75
CA ALA A 30 -4.31 -0.66 -19.33
C ALA A 30 -2.86 -0.74 -19.80
N ASP A 31 -2.35 0.37 -20.35
CA ASP A 31 -0.96 0.46 -20.77
C ASP A 31 -0.05 0.56 -19.55
N TYR A 32 0.89 -0.37 -19.46
CA TYR A 32 1.87 -0.45 -18.39
C TYR A 32 3.22 -0.83 -19.00
N PRO A 33 4.34 -0.33 -18.44
CA PRO A 33 5.66 -0.87 -18.76
C PRO A 33 5.67 -2.39 -18.54
N THR A 34 6.46 -3.11 -19.34
CA THR A 34 6.60 -4.59 -19.24
C THR A 34 6.87 -5.07 -17.82
N VAL A 35 7.56 -4.26 -17.02
CA VAL A 35 7.79 -4.46 -15.60
C VAL A 35 7.09 -3.33 -14.84
N PRO A 36 5.86 -3.52 -14.32
CA PRO A 36 5.09 -2.47 -13.66
C PRO A 36 5.75 -2.07 -12.33
N PRO A 37 6.38 -0.88 -12.21
CA PRO A 37 7.16 -0.55 -11.01
C PRO A 37 6.29 -0.51 -9.74
N GLY A 38 5.06 -0.02 -9.87
CA GLY A 38 4.10 0.06 -8.77
C GLY A 38 3.77 -1.29 -8.15
N LEU A 39 3.69 -2.36 -8.96
CA LEU A 39 3.42 -3.71 -8.48
C LEU A 39 4.53 -4.18 -7.54
N PHE A 40 5.79 -4.07 -7.97
CA PHE A 40 6.93 -4.51 -7.18
C PHE A 40 7.12 -3.68 -5.93
N ILE A 41 6.88 -2.37 -5.98
CA ILE A 41 6.95 -1.49 -4.81
C ILE A 41 5.91 -1.90 -3.76
N LEU A 42 4.67 -2.17 -4.16
CA LEU A 42 3.60 -2.62 -3.25
C LEU A 42 3.95 -3.97 -2.60
N LEU A 43 4.43 -4.92 -3.39
CA LEU A 43 4.84 -6.23 -2.89
C LEU A 43 6.04 -6.13 -1.94
N ALA A 44 7.03 -5.30 -2.27
CA ALA A 44 8.18 -5.05 -1.40
C ALA A 44 7.76 -4.40 -0.07
N ALA A 45 6.88 -3.40 -0.12
CA ALA A 45 6.34 -2.76 1.08
C ALA A 45 5.52 -3.74 1.94
N ALA A 46 4.68 -4.58 1.32
CA ALA A 46 3.95 -5.64 2.01
C ALA A 46 4.89 -6.64 2.69
N GLY A 47 5.95 -7.06 2.00
CA GLY A 47 7.00 -7.93 2.52
C GLY A 47 7.74 -7.29 3.71
N LEU A 48 8.10 -6.01 3.61
CA LEU A 48 8.73 -5.29 4.71
C LEU A 48 7.85 -5.24 5.97
N TYR A 49 6.53 -5.09 5.84
CA TYR A 49 5.62 -5.17 6.98
C TYR A 49 5.61 -6.55 7.66
N ALA A 50 5.99 -7.62 6.97
CA ALA A 50 6.13 -8.97 7.53
C ALA A 50 7.47 -9.17 8.28
N VAL A 51 8.51 -8.38 8.01
CA VAL A 51 9.84 -8.56 8.61
C VAL A 51 9.89 -8.02 10.05
N ARG A 52 10.31 -8.85 11.03
CA ARG A 52 10.39 -8.46 12.46
C ARG A 52 11.59 -7.58 12.82
N THR A 53 11.85 -6.51 12.06
CA THR A 53 12.84 -5.49 12.42
C THR A 53 12.18 -4.20 12.91
N ARG A 54 12.89 -3.46 13.77
CA ARG A 54 12.44 -2.19 14.35
C ARG A 54 12.23 -1.07 13.30
N TRP A 55 12.89 -1.19 12.15
CA TRP A 55 12.82 -0.21 11.06
C TRP A 55 11.83 -0.60 9.95
N ALA A 56 11.41 -1.87 9.89
CA ALA A 56 10.57 -2.39 8.83
C ALA A 56 9.27 -1.59 8.65
N PRO A 57 8.51 -1.27 9.71
CA PRO A 57 7.28 -0.48 9.57
C PRO A 57 7.53 0.92 9.00
N VAL A 58 8.69 1.53 9.31
CA VAL A 58 9.05 2.87 8.84
C VAL A 58 9.39 2.85 7.35
N VAL A 59 10.27 1.91 6.94
CA VAL A 59 10.68 1.77 5.54
C VAL A 59 9.50 1.35 4.66
N ALA A 60 8.68 0.40 5.15
CA ALA A 60 7.47 -0.01 4.45
C ALA A 60 6.49 1.16 4.28
N PHE A 61 6.29 1.96 5.32
CA PHE A 61 5.40 3.14 5.23
C PHE A 61 5.94 4.19 4.25
N ALA A 62 7.25 4.44 4.25
CA ALA A 62 7.87 5.35 3.30
C ALA A 62 7.66 4.90 1.85
N ALA A 63 7.82 3.61 1.56
CA ALA A 63 7.52 3.05 0.24
C ALA A 63 6.03 3.20 -0.14
N THR A 64 5.12 2.95 0.80
CA THR A 64 3.67 3.15 0.58
C THR A 64 3.31 4.62 0.32
N VAL A 65 3.96 5.57 1.00
CA VAL A 65 3.76 7.00 0.75
C VAL A 65 4.29 7.38 -0.64
N MET A 66 5.49 6.91 -1.00
CA MET A 66 6.09 7.19 -2.30
C MET A 66 5.19 6.73 -3.45
N ILE A 67 4.62 5.52 -3.38
CA ILE A 67 3.72 5.04 -4.43
C ILE A 67 2.39 5.79 -4.44
N ALA A 68 1.86 6.20 -3.29
CA ALA A 68 0.65 7.03 -3.23
C ALA A 68 0.86 8.39 -3.91
N ILE A 69 2.02 9.03 -3.68
CA ILE A 69 2.39 10.27 -4.37
C ILE A 69 2.50 10.01 -5.88
N GLY A 70 3.21 8.94 -6.28
CA GLY A 70 3.34 8.56 -7.69
C GLY A 70 1.98 8.38 -8.37
N GLY A 71 1.04 7.68 -7.73
CA GLY A 71 -0.31 7.48 -8.26
C GLY A 71 -1.15 8.75 -8.33
N ILE A 72 -0.98 9.70 -7.40
CA ILE A 72 -1.70 10.98 -7.42
C ILE A 72 -1.17 11.90 -8.53
N VAL A 73 0.14 11.88 -8.76
CA VAL A 73 0.83 12.73 -9.75
C VAL A 73 0.67 12.17 -11.17
N ALA A 74 0.63 10.84 -11.31
CA ALA A 74 0.38 10.16 -12.57
C ALA A 74 -1.04 10.47 -13.10
N PRO A 75 -1.18 11.04 -14.32
CA PRO A 75 -2.49 11.29 -14.91
C PRO A 75 -3.30 10.00 -15.15
N GLU A 76 -2.61 8.89 -15.41
CA GLU A 76 -3.20 7.61 -15.79
C GLU A 76 -4.20 7.11 -14.75
N LEU A 77 -3.87 7.20 -13.45
CA LEU A 77 -4.78 6.75 -12.40
C LEU A 77 -6.08 7.55 -12.40
N ARG A 78 -6.01 8.87 -12.65
CA ARG A 78 -7.19 9.73 -12.68
C ARG A 78 -8.05 9.46 -13.92
N GLU A 79 -7.41 9.26 -15.06
CA GLU A 79 -8.09 8.96 -16.33
C GLU A 79 -8.83 7.61 -16.24
N GLN A 80 -8.18 6.58 -15.69
CA GLN A 80 -8.78 5.26 -15.47
C GLN A 80 -9.98 5.31 -14.51
N LEU A 81 -9.90 6.15 -13.47
CA LEU A 81 -11.02 6.36 -12.53
C LEU A 81 -12.14 7.22 -13.13
N ALA A 82 -11.87 8.00 -14.18
CA ALA A 82 -12.85 8.84 -14.87
C ALA A 82 -13.54 8.11 -16.06
N ALA A 83 -13.05 6.93 -16.45
CA ALA A 83 -13.54 6.15 -17.58
C ALA A 83 -14.25 4.84 -17.13
N PRO A 84 -15.46 4.92 -16.54
CA PRO A 84 -16.17 3.74 -16.05
C PRO A 84 -16.62 2.77 -17.16
N SER A 85 -16.57 3.20 -18.43
CA SER A 85 -16.81 2.33 -19.60
C SER A 85 -15.79 1.20 -19.70
N ASP A 86 -14.56 1.42 -19.22
CA ASP A 86 -13.49 0.42 -19.21
C ASP A 86 -13.54 -0.36 -17.89
N ALA A 87 -14.60 -1.15 -17.71
CA ALA A 87 -15.00 -1.70 -16.41
C ALA A 87 -13.89 -2.43 -15.65
N ALA A 88 -13.05 -3.21 -16.34
CA ALA A 88 -11.94 -3.94 -15.71
C ALA A 88 -10.82 -2.99 -15.24
N VAL A 89 -10.44 -2.02 -16.07
CA VAL A 89 -9.43 -1.01 -15.75
C VAL A 89 -9.92 -0.17 -14.57
N PHE A 90 -11.14 0.37 -14.68
CA PHE A 90 -11.77 1.15 -13.61
C PHE A 90 -11.83 0.37 -12.29
N ALA A 91 -12.30 -0.89 -12.31
CA ALA A 91 -12.40 -1.71 -11.10
C ALA A 91 -11.03 -1.99 -10.47
N GLY A 92 -10.02 -2.29 -11.28
CA GLY A 92 -8.65 -2.50 -10.81
C GLY A 92 -8.06 -1.24 -10.19
N SER A 93 -8.27 -0.07 -10.79
CA SER A 93 -7.79 1.22 -10.29
C SER A 93 -8.51 1.66 -9.02
N ALA A 94 -9.83 1.45 -8.95
CA ALA A 94 -10.63 1.73 -7.76
C ALA A 94 -10.23 0.82 -6.58
N LEU A 95 -10.08 -0.48 -6.83
CA LEU A 95 -9.61 -1.45 -5.84
C LEU A 95 -8.21 -1.09 -5.34
N GLN A 96 -7.28 -0.81 -6.26
CA GLN A 96 -5.92 -0.41 -5.92
C GLN A 96 -5.91 0.83 -5.03
N THR A 97 -6.68 1.86 -5.41
CA THR A 97 -6.73 3.14 -4.68
C THR A 97 -7.29 2.96 -3.27
N ALA A 98 -8.44 2.29 -3.14
CA ALA A 98 -9.06 2.05 -1.84
C ALA A 98 -8.15 1.24 -0.91
N ALA A 99 -7.52 0.20 -1.44
CA ALA A 99 -6.61 -0.66 -0.68
C ALA A 99 -5.31 0.08 -0.31
N LEU A 100 -4.78 0.93 -1.18
CA LEU A 100 -3.62 1.76 -0.88
C LEU A 100 -3.90 2.75 0.25
N LEU A 101 -5.08 3.37 0.28
CA LEU A 101 -5.50 4.26 1.36
C LEU A 101 -5.60 3.51 2.70
N ALA A 102 -6.17 2.30 2.70
CA ALA A 102 -6.17 1.44 3.88
C ALA A 102 -4.73 1.09 4.32
N GLY A 103 -3.85 0.76 3.37
CA GLY A 103 -2.43 0.49 3.62
C GLY A 103 -1.70 1.67 4.27
N LEU A 104 -1.97 2.90 3.83
CA LEU A 104 -1.45 4.12 4.46
C LEU A 104 -1.96 4.27 5.90
N ALA A 105 -3.25 4.08 6.14
CA ALA A 105 -3.83 4.23 7.47
C ALA A 105 -3.25 3.22 8.48
N TYR A 106 -3.24 1.93 8.12
CA TYR A 106 -2.65 0.88 8.96
C TYR A 106 -1.13 0.99 9.07
N GLY A 107 -0.46 1.40 7.99
CA GLY A 107 0.98 1.65 7.98
C GLY A 107 1.39 2.75 8.95
N ALA A 108 0.67 3.88 8.97
CA ALA A 108 0.88 4.96 9.91
C ALA A 108 0.66 4.49 11.36
N ALA A 109 -0.38 3.70 11.61
CA ALA A 109 -0.62 3.10 12.93
C ALA A 109 0.54 2.17 13.37
N ALA A 110 1.07 1.36 12.44
CA ALA A 110 2.21 0.48 12.70
C ALA A 110 3.49 1.25 13.04
N VAL A 111 3.76 2.36 12.34
CA VAL A 111 4.88 3.24 12.64
C VAL A 111 4.72 3.85 14.04
N ARG A 112 3.55 4.40 14.36
CA ARG A 112 3.26 4.99 15.68
C ARG A 112 3.45 3.98 16.82
N GLN A 113 2.97 2.75 16.65
CA GLN A 113 3.16 1.69 17.65
C GLN A 113 4.63 1.30 17.79
N SER A 114 5.37 1.22 16.68
CA SER A 114 6.81 0.93 16.70
C SER A 114 7.62 2.00 17.42
N LEU A 115 7.28 3.28 17.22
CA LEU A 115 7.97 4.40 17.89
C LEU A 115 7.69 4.42 19.39
N ARG A 116 6.43 4.29 19.81
CA ARG A 116 6.05 4.22 21.24
C ARG A 116 6.69 3.04 21.97
N GLY A 117 6.86 1.90 21.29
CA GLY A 117 7.58 0.76 21.85
C GLY A 117 9.05 1.06 22.14
N ARG A 118 9.70 1.91 21.34
CA ARG A 118 11.11 2.32 21.53
C ARG A 118 11.26 3.28 22.71
N GLU A 119 10.38 4.26 22.82
CA GLU A 119 10.39 5.23 23.93
C GLU A 119 10.27 4.51 25.28
N ARG A 120 9.38 3.51 25.37
CA ARG A 120 9.24 2.69 26.58
C ARG A 120 10.49 1.86 26.89
N ALA A 121 11.10 1.25 25.88
CA ALA A 121 12.31 0.45 26.07
C ALA A 121 13.53 1.29 26.46
N ALA A 122 13.56 2.58 26.14
CA ALA A 122 14.63 3.50 26.54
C ALA A 122 14.45 4.09 27.95
N ALA A 123 13.26 3.93 28.54
CA ALA A 123 12.93 4.44 29.88
C ALA A 123 13.14 3.38 31.00
N HIS A 124 13.60 2.19 30.65
CA HIS A 124 13.92 1.06 31.54
C HIS A 124 15.39 0.67 31.38
#